data_AF-A0A0D8ZQ78-F1
#
_entry.id   AF-A0A0D8ZQ78-F1
#
_cell.length_a   1.000
_cell.length_b   1.000
_cell.length_c   1.000
_cell.angle_alpha   90.00
_cell.angle_beta   90.00
_cell.angle_gamma   90.00
#
_symmetry.space_group_name_H-M   'P 1'
#
loop_
_entity.id
_entity.type
_entity.pdbx_description
1 polymer ?
#
loop_
_entity_poly.entity_id
_entity_poly.type
_entity_poly.pdbx_seq_one_letter_code
_entity_poly.pdbx_strand_id
1 'polypeptide(L)'
;MVHTTEKLVTTRSISRSESKKSSETSLQAALEHARRLTQMYGIEATEVAVAWETVEELITANFRRQPESFPSAFELYCALYPDAPESRIYDV
;
A
#
# COMPACT_ATOMS: atom_id res chain seq x y z
N MET A 1 -28.67 11.81 23.09
CA MET A 1 -28.50 12.10 21.66
C MET A 1 -27.12 11.61 21.24
N VAL A 2 -26.98 10.31 20.93
CA VAL A 2 -25.70 9.71 20.50
C VAL A 2 -25.94 8.72 19.36
N HIS A 3 -26.21 9.25 18.17
CA HIS A 3 -26.15 8.50 16.93
C HIS A 3 -25.26 9.31 16.01
N THR A 4 -24.04 8.82 15.69
CA THR A 4 -23.27 9.06 14.44
C THR A 4 -21.80 8.68 14.67
N THR A 5 -21.50 7.39 14.85
CA THR A 5 -20.12 6.89 14.73
C THR A 5 -20.02 5.59 13.92
N GLU A 6 -21.11 4.85 13.72
CA GLU A 6 -21.07 3.57 13.00
C GLU A 6 -21.03 3.70 11.46
N LYS A 7 -21.55 4.79 10.88
CA LYS A 7 -21.60 4.95 9.41
C LYS A 7 -20.25 5.30 8.75
N LEU A 8 -19.25 5.76 9.50
CA LEU A 8 -17.95 6.17 8.95
C LEU A 8 -16.98 5.00 8.75
N VAL A 9 -17.14 3.91 9.53
CA VAL A 9 -16.25 2.73 9.48
C VAL A 9 -16.57 1.83 8.30
N THR A 10 -17.85 1.67 7.95
CA THR A 10 -18.32 0.82 6.85
C THR A 10 -18.06 1.43 5.46
N THR A 11 -18.15 2.76 5.33
CA THR A 11 -17.89 3.46 4.06
C THR A 11 -16.40 3.52 3.71
N ARG A 12 -15.52 3.61 4.71
CA ARG A 12 -14.06 3.61 4.54
C ARG A 12 -13.49 2.22 4.18
N SER A 13 -14.12 1.15 4.67
CA SER A 13 -13.69 -0.22 4.39
C SER A 13 -14.08 -0.68 2.98
N ILE A 14 -15.26 -0.31 2.50
CA ILE A 14 -15.72 -0.59 1.12
C ILE A 14 -14.84 0.15 0.09
N SER A 15 -14.64 1.46 0.26
CA SER A 15 -13.81 2.28 -0.65
C SER A 15 -12.34 1.82 -0.74
N ARG A 16 -11.75 1.39 0.39
CA ARG A 16 -10.39 0.81 0.40
C ARG A 16 -10.33 -0.54 -0.31
N SER A 17 -11.39 -1.34 -0.23
CA SER A 17 -11.47 -2.64 -0.91
C SER A 17 -11.61 -2.51 -2.43
N GLU A 18 -12.38 -1.52 -2.90
CA GLU A 18 -12.56 -1.24 -4.33
C GLU A 18 -11.29 -0.66 -4.95
N SER A 19 -10.62 0.27 -4.24
CA SER A 19 -9.34 0.83 -4.69
C SER A 19 -8.21 -0.21 -4.75
N LYS A 20 -8.24 -1.22 -3.87
CA LYS A 20 -7.30 -2.36 -3.95
C LYS A 20 -7.57 -3.24 -5.18
N LYS A 21 -8.84 -3.62 -5.40
CA LYS A 21 -9.22 -4.44 -6.57
C LYS A 21 -8.86 -3.77 -7.89
N SER A 22 -9.03 -2.45 -7.99
CA SER A 22 -8.65 -1.71 -9.20
C SER A 22 -7.14 -1.66 -9.42
N SER A 23 -6.34 -1.51 -8.35
CA SER A 23 -4.87 -1.54 -8.46
C SER A 23 -4.31 -2.91 -8.83
N GLU A 24 -4.87 -3.99 -8.28
CA GLU A 24 -4.48 -5.36 -8.63
C GLU A 24 -4.81 -5.68 -10.10
N THR A 25 -6.01 -5.25 -10.54
CA THR A 25 -6.43 -5.41 -11.94
C THR A 25 -5.52 -4.63 -12.89
N SER A 26 -5.14 -3.39 -12.53
CA SER A 26 -4.21 -2.57 -13.32
C SER A 26 -2.82 -3.20 -13.43
N LEU A 27 -2.31 -3.79 -12.33
CA LEU A 27 -1.01 -4.47 -12.33
C LEU A 27 -1.02 -5.70 -13.25
N GLN A 28 -2.09 -6.49 -13.22
CA GLN A 28 -2.20 -7.67 -14.06
C GLN A 28 -2.26 -7.32 -15.56
N ALA A 29 -2.97 -6.25 -15.91
CA ALA A 29 -3.01 -5.73 -17.28
C ALA A 29 -1.62 -5.25 -17.74
N ALA A 30 -0.89 -4.52 -16.89
CA ALA A 30 0.47 -4.06 -17.19
C ALA A 30 1.46 -5.23 -17.39
N LEU A 31 1.36 -6.27 -16.57
CA LEU A 31 2.17 -7.49 -16.70
C LEU A 31 1.90 -8.22 -18.02
N GLU A 32 0.63 -8.37 -18.40
CA GLU A 32 0.27 -9.00 -19.67
C GLU A 32 0.79 -8.17 -20.86
N HIS A 33 0.66 -6.85 -20.79
CA HIS A 33 1.17 -5.94 -21.81
C HIS A 33 2.70 -6.04 -21.97
N ALA A 34 3.45 -5.96 -20.86
CA ALA A 34 4.90 -6.08 -20.87
C ALA A 34 5.36 -7.44 -21.44
N ARG A 35 4.69 -8.54 -21.09
CA ARG A 35 4.97 -9.88 -21.63
C ARG A 35 4.72 -9.96 -23.13
N ARG A 36 3.60 -9.42 -23.63
CA ARG A 36 3.28 -9.40 -25.06
C ARG A 36 4.31 -8.60 -25.85
N LEU A 37 4.68 -7.41 -25.36
CA LEU A 37 5.72 -6.60 -26.00
C LEU A 37 7.07 -7.32 -26.01
N THR A 38 7.44 -7.97 -24.91
CA THR A 38 8.68 -8.76 -24.83
C THR A 38 8.68 -9.89 -25.87
N GLN A 39 7.55 -10.58 -26.07
CA GLN A 39 7.41 -11.63 -27.07
C GLN A 39 7.45 -11.09 -28.52
N MET A 40 6.92 -9.89 -28.74
CA MET A 40 6.83 -9.28 -30.08
C MET A 40 8.13 -8.62 -30.53
N TYR A 41 8.80 -7.88 -29.64
CA TYR A 41 9.94 -7.03 -29.99
C TYR A 41 11.27 -7.51 -29.42
N GLY A 42 11.26 -8.51 -28.54
CA GLY A 42 12.46 -8.96 -27.82
C GLY A 42 12.85 -8.00 -26.69
N ILE A 43 13.83 -8.41 -25.88
CA ILE A 43 14.19 -7.71 -24.64
C ILE A 43 14.97 -6.40 -24.85
N GLU A 44 15.52 -6.16 -26.05
CA GLU A 44 16.35 -4.99 -26.33
C GLU A 44 15.54 -3.76 -26.79
N ALA A 45 14.25 -3.93 -27.07
CA ALA A 45 13.38 -2.85 -27.53
C ALA A 45 13.08 -1.86 -26.41
N THR A 46 13.12 -0.56 -26.72
CA THR A 46 12.85 0.52 -25.75
C THR A 46 11.43 0.45 -25.20
N GLU A 47 10.48 0.07 -26.05
CA GLU A 47 9.07 -0.12 -25.69
C GLU A 47 8.89 -1.23 -24.65
N VAL A 48 9.73 -2.26 -24.69
CA VAL A 48 9.73 -3.35 -23.70
C VAL A 48 10.28 -2.86 -22.38
N ALA A 49 11.36 -2.08 -22.38
CA ALA A 49 11.90 -1.46 -21.18
C ALA A 49 10.85 -0.57 -20.48
N VAL A 50 10.21 0.34 -21.22
CA VAL A 50 9.17 1.25 -20.69
C VAL A 50 7.97 0.46 -20.12
N ALA A 51 7.59 -0.65 -20.77
CA ALA A 51 6.50 -1.49 -20.28
C ALA A 51 6.84 -2.16 -18.94
N TRP A 52 8.08 -2.60 -18.75
CA TRP A 52 8.55 -3.16 -17.48
C TRP A 52 8.74 -2.09 -16.40
N GLU A 53 9.22 -0.89 -16.73
CA GLU A 53 9.24 0.25 -15.80
C GLU A 53 7.84 0.57 -15.28
N THR A 54 6.83 0.53 -16.14
CA THR A 54 5.43 0.75 -15.73
C THR A 54 4.97 -0.29 -14.70
N VAL A 55 5.38 -1.56 -14.85
CA VAL A 55 5.08 -2.62 -13.87
C VAL A 55 5.78 -2.33 -12.54
N GLU A 56 7.05 -1.94 -12.57
CA GLU A 56 7.83 -1.61 -11.38
C GLU A 56 7.21 -0.44 -10.59
N GLU A 57 6.80 0.62 -11.28
CA GLU A 57 6.14 1.77 -10.67
C GLU A 57 4.80 1.39 -10.02
N LEU A 58 3.99 0.55 -10.66
CA LEU A 58 2.74 0.07 -10.09
C LEU A 58 2.97 -0.80 -8.84
N ILE A 59 3.98 -1.67 -8.85
CA ILE A 59 4.36 -2.48 -7.70
C ILE A 59 4.83 -1.57 -6.56
N THR A 60 5.70 -0.61 -6.84
CA THR A 60 6.22 0.36 -5.87
C THR A 60 5.10 1.20 -5.26
N ALA A 61 4.17 1.68 -6.06
CA ALA A 61 2.99 2.39 -5.59
C ALA A 61 2.11 1.52 -4.67
N ASN A 62 1.97 0.23 -4.96
CA ASN A 62 1.24 -0.70 -4.11
C ASN A 62 1.91 -0.93 -2.76
N PHE A 63 3.25 -1.05 -2.73
CA PHE A 63 3.99 -1.14 -1.48
C PHE A 63 3.91 0.13 -0.65
N ARG A 64 4.11 1.31 -1.27
CA ARG A 64 4.00 2.61 -0.58
C ARG A 64 2.60 2.90 -0.03
N ARG A 65 1.56 2.31 -0.62
CA ARG A 65 0.17 2.41 -0.13
C ARG A 65 -0.12 1.47 1.04
N GLN A 66 0.77 0.52 1.33
CA GLN A 66 0.65 -0.21 2.59
C GLN A 66 1.04 0.76 3.71
N PRO A 67 0.20 0.91 4.74
CA PRO A 67 0.59 1.75 5.87
C PRO A 67 1.90 1.18 6.42
N GLU A 68 2.91 2.05 6.52
CA GLU A 68 4.11 1.81 7.31
C GLU A 68 3.64 1.24 8.66
N SER A 69 4.24 0.12 9.04
CA SER A 69 3.86 -0.81 10.12
C SER A 69 2.77 -0.31 11.07
N PHE A 70 1.70 -1.09 11.26
CA PHE A 70 0.80 -0.85 12.38
C PHE A 70 1.62 -0.82 13.67
N PRO A 71 1.47 0.22 14.51
CA PRO A 71 2.25 0.32 15.72
C PRO A 71 2.03 -0.93 16.55
N SER A 72 3.11 -1.49 17.07
CA SER A 72 3.04 -2.67 17.91
C SER A 72 2.17 -2.39 19.13
N ALA A 73 1.66 -3.45 19.79
CA ALA A 73 0.93 -3.28 21.04
C ALA A 73 1.74 -2.50 22.09
N PHE A 74 3.07 -2.66 22.06
CA PHE A 74 3.99 -1.94 22.93
C PHE A 74 4.10 -0.45 22.55
N GLU A 75 4.21 -0.11 21.26
CA GLU A 75 4.24 1.29 20.82
C GLU A 75 2.93 2.02 21.13
N LEU A 76 1.79 1.35 20.91
CA LEU A 76 0.48 1.88 21.29
C LEU A 76 0.39 2.10 22.81
N TYR A 77 0.90 1.15 23.60
CA TYR A 77 0.94 1.26 25.05
C TYR A 77 1.82 2.45 25.49
N CYS A 78 3.03 2.57 24.96
CA CYS A 78 3.94 3.67 25.30
C CYS A 78 3.38 5.04 24.89
N ALA A 79 2.66 5.12 23.77
CA ALA A 79 1.98 6.34 23.35
C ALA A 79 0.83 6.74 24.29
N LEU A 80 0.15 5.77 24.90
CA LEU A 80 -0.94 6.01 25.86
C LEU A 80 -0.43 6.30 27.29
N TYR A 81 0.71 5.72 27.67
CA TYR A 81 1.28 5.80 29.01
C TYR A 81 2.77 6.20 28.99
N PRO A 82 3.11 7.43 28.58
CA PRO A 82 4.51 7.87 28.44
C PRO A 82 5.29 7.85 29.77
N ASP A 83 4.61 8.03 30.90
CA ASP A 83 5.22 8.06 32.23
C ASP A 83 5.42 6.67 32.86
N ALA A 84 4.93 5.60 32.20
CA ALA A 84 5.13 4.22 32.66
C ALA A 84 6.62 3.89 32.70
N PRO A 85 7.10 3.13 33.70
CA PRO A 85 8.53 2.83 33.84
C PRO A 85 9.10 2.13 32.60
N GLU A 86 8.29 1.36 31.87
CA GLU A 86 8.66 0.69 30.62
C GLU A 86 8.69 1.61 29.39
N SER A 87 8.13 2.82 29.48
CA SER A 87 7.94 3.76 28.36
C SER A 87 8.79 5.02 28.45
N ARG A 88 9.51 5.23 29.56
CA ARG A 88 10.35 6.40 29.78
C ARG A 88 11.58 6.38 28.87
N ILE A 89 11.69 7.40 28.02
CA ILE A 89 12.86 7.65 27.19
C ILE A 89 13.51 8.94 27.70
N TYR A 90 14.80 8.86 28.07
CA TYR A 90 15.60 10.00 28.51
C TYR A 90 16.50 10.46 27.37
N ASP A 91 16.57 11.76 27.14
CA ASP A 91 17.55 12.34 26.20
C ASP A 91 18.95 12.27 26.83
N VAL A 92 19.96 11.94 26.03
CA VAL A 92 21.36 11.72 26.47
C VAL A 92 22.27 12.89 26.16
#